data_AF-A0A956M4Z1-F1
#
_entry.id   AF-A0A956M4Z1-F1
#
_cell.length_a   1.000
_cell.length_b   1.000
_cell.length_c   1.000
_cell.angle_alpha   90.00
_cell.angle_beta   90.00
_cell.angle_gamma   90.00
#
_symmetry.space_group_name_H-M   'P 1'
#
loop_
_entity.id
_entity.type
_entity.pdbx_description
1 polymer ?
#
loop_
_entity_poly.entity_id
_entity_poly.type
_entity_poly.pdbx_seq_one_letter_code
_entity_poly.pdbx_strand_id
1 'polypeptide(L)'
;SGHFVAPSGKRKYYYATDNLKSPAYVGLLPEDFMDVLTLHGLHFQHSSDTGVLFFMIGAVSQFGKVGVVCIGDSREEADGLYEHAVTILDRETGADRELQGRPAPILDSVMTRME
;
A
#
# COMPACT_ATOMS: atom_id res chain seq x y z
N SER A 1 15.61 17.28 9.02
CA SER A 1 14.90 16.91 7.78
C SER A 1 15.93 16.70 6.69
N GLY A 2 15.80 15.63 5.90
CA GLY A 2 16.61 15.44 4.68
C GLY A 2 15.92 16.08 3.48
N HIS A 3 16.68 16.52 2.49
CA HIS A 3 16.16 16.96 1.20
C HIS A 3 16.47 15.90 0.16
N PHE A 4 15.43 15.26 -0.38
CA PHE A 4 15.56 14.36 -1.52
C PHE A 4 15.27 15.13 -2.81
N VAL A 5 16.16 14.99 -3.78
CA VAL A 5 16.00 15.52 -5.14
C VAL A 5 16.00 14.32 -6.06
N ALA A 6 14.92 14.16 -6.80
CA ALA A 6 14.79 13.06 -7.75
C ALA A 6 15.76 13.26 -8.94
N PRO A 7 16.04 12.21 -9.74
CA PRO A 7 16.87 12.32 -10.95
C PRO A 7 16.38 13.40 -11.93
N SER A 8 15.07 13.68 -11.95
CA SER A 8 14.46 14.78 -12.70
C SER A 8 14.86 16.19 -12.23
N GLY A 9 15.61 16.32 -11.13
CA GLY A 9 15.99 17.58 -10.50
C GLY A 9 14.88 18.21 -9.65
N LYS A 10 13.71 17.57 -9.58
CA LYS A 10 12.59 18.03 -8.76
C LYS A 10 12.80 17.65 -7.30
N ARG A 11 12.47 18.57 -6.41
CA ARG A 11 12.37 18.30 -4.97
C ARG A 11 11.22 17.33 -4.74
N LYS A 12 11.45 16.35 -3.87
CA LYS A 12 10.45 15.38 -3.45
C LYS A 12 10.24 15.38 -1.96
N TYR A 13 9.05 14.96 -1.58
CA TYR A 13 8.60 14.78 -0.21
C TYR A 13 8.22 13.32 -0.03
N TYR A 14 8.38 12.82 1.19
CA TYR A 14 7.99 11.45 1.48
C TYR A 14 7.36 11.32 2.86
N TYR A 15 6.43 10.38 2.95
CA TYR A 15 5.99 9.75 4.19
C TYR A 15 6.59 8.35 4.24
N ALA A 16 7.15 7.95 5.38
CA ALA A 16 7.67 6.61 5.56
C ALA A 16 7.37 6.11 6.96
N THR A 17 6.84 4.89 7.05
CA THR A 17 6.63 4.19 8.31
C THR A 17 6.99 2.72 8.11
N ASP A 18 7.65 2.13 9.08
CA ASP A 18 7.83 0.69 9.16
C ASP A 18 6.75 0.03 10.04
N ASN A 19 5.80 0.81 10.55
CA ASN A 19 4.89 0.42 11.62
C ASN A 19 3.40 0.43 11.22
N LEU A 20 3.10 0.32 9.91
CA LEU A 20 1.74 0.04 9.46
C LEU A 20 1.41 -1.41 9.84
N LYS A 21 0.43 -1.58 10.74
CA LYS A 21 0.13 -2.87 11.33
C LYS A 21 -1.36 -3.03 11.56
N SER A 22 -1.91 -4.16 11.12
CA SER A 22 -3.29 -4.57 11.39
C SER A 22 -3.38 -6.09 11.48
N PRO A 23 -4.17 -6.66 12.41
CA PRO A 23 -4.51 -8.09 12.38
C PRO A 23 -5.13 -8.53 11.05
N ALA A 24 -5.87 -7.66 10.37
CA ALA A 24 -6.49 -7.95 9.08
C ALA A 24 -5.46 -8.19 7.96
N TYR A 25 -4.22 -7.71 8.13
CA TYR A 25 -3.16 -7.87 7.15
C TYR A 25 -2.41 -9.21 7.30
N VAL A 26 -2.68 -9.96 8.37
CA VAL A 26 -2.06 -11.28 8.58
C VAL A 26 -2.50 -12.23 7.47
N GLY A 27 -1.51 -12.86 6.83
CA GLY A 27 -1.74 -13.77 5.70
C GLY A 27 -1.71 -13.12 4.32
N LEU A 28 -1.57 -11.79 4.23
CA LEU A 28 -1.30 -11.13 2.95
C LEU A 28 -0.01 -11.66 2.32
N LEU A 29 -0.07 -11.93 1.02
CA LEU A 29 1.03 -12.38 0.19
C LEU A 29 1.66 -11.19 -0.55
N PRO A 30 2.93 -11.32 -0.99
CA PRO A 30 3.58 -10.29 -1.80
C PRO A 30 2.77 -9.85 -3.03
N GLU A 31 2.10 -10.77 -3.71
CA GLU A 31 1.23 -10.44 -4.85
C GLU A 31 0.07 -9.51 -4.50
N ASP A 32 -0.55 -9.66 -3.32
CA ASP A 32 -1.66 -8.80 -2.89
C ASP A 32 -1.24 -7.32 -2.82
N PHE A 33 -0.01 -7.04 -2.39
CA PHE A 33 0.52 -5.67 -2.37
C PHE A 33 0.75 -5.11 -3.77
N MET A 34 1.22 -5.95 -4.70
CA MET A 34 1.40 -5.54 -6.09
C MET A 34 0.07 -5.23 -6.74
N ASP A 35 -0.98 -5.99 -6.42
CA ASP A 35 -2.33 -5.74 -6.93
C ASP A 35 -2.89 -4.43 -6.39
N VAL A 36 -2.75 -4.16 -5.08
CA VAL A 36 -3.11 -2.86 -4.48
C VAL A 36 -2.42 -1.70 -5.20
N LEU A 37 -1.13 -1.82 -5.49
CA LEU A 37 -0.37 -0.75 -6.14
C LEU A 37 -0.73 -0.57 -7.62
N THR A 38 -0.93 -1.66 -8.36
CA THR A 38 -1.12 -1.61 -9.81
C THR A 38 -2.55 -1.31 -10.20
N LEU A 39 -3.53 -1.97 -9.57
CA LEU A 39 -4.96 -1.80 -9.87
C LEU A 39 -5.47 -0.40 -9.51
N HIS A 40 -4.86 0.25 -8.52
CA HIS A 40 -5.23 1.60 -8.09
C HIS A 40 -4.28 2.69 -8.59
N GLY A 41 -3.32 2.35 -9.45
CA GLY A 41 -2.38 3.32 -10.02
C GLY A 41 -1.47 3.99 -8.98
N LEU A 42 -1.23 3.34 -7.84
CA LEU A 42 -0.39 3.84 -6.74
C LEU A 42 1.08 3.43 -6.85
N HIS A 43 1.41 2.47 -7.71
CA HIS A 43 2.80 2.07 -7.94
C HIS A 43 3.69 3.25 -8.33
N PHE A 44 4.99 3.15 -8.01
CA PHE A 44 5.94 4.19 -8.36
C PHE A 44 6.01 4.43 -9.88
N GLN A 45 5.74 5.67 -10.27
CA GLN A 45 5.74 6.12 -11.66
C GLN A 45 7.05 6.85 -11.96
N HIS A 46 7.86 6.29 -12.86
CA HIS A 46 9.15 6.88 -13.25
C HIS A 46 9.01 8.23 -13.97
N SER A 47 7.86 8.51 -14.61
CA SER A 47 7.63 9.77 -15.30
C SER A 47 7.44 10.95 -14.35
N SER A 48 6.85 10.70 -13.18
CA SER A 48 6.60 11.71 -12.16
C SER A 48 7.58 11.64 -11.01
N ASP A 49 8.31 10.54 -10.82
CA ASP A 49 9.07 10.22 -9.61
C ASP A 49 8.18 10.24 -8.34
N THR A 50 6.93 9.76 -8.44
CA THR A 50 5.95 9.68 -7.34
C THR A 50 5.31 8.30 -7.24
N GLY A 51 4.71 8.00 -6.09
CA GLY A 51 3.95 6.76 -5.85
C GLY A 51 4.28 6.11 -4.52
N VAL A 52 3.82 4.87 -4.36
CA VAL A 52 3.85 4.09 -3.12
C VAL A 52 4.72 2.85 -3.30
N LEU A 53 5.50 2.54 -2.27
CA LEU A 53 6.31 1.32 -2.18
C LEU A 53 6.03 0.63 -0.85
N PHE A 54 5.64 -0.64 -0.90
CA PHE A 54 5.61 -1.51 0.28
C PHE A 54 6.97 -2.18 0.47
N PHE A 55 7.44 -2.24 1.71
CA PHE A 55 8.69 -2.90 2.11
C PHE A 55 8.47 -3.73 3.38
N MET A 56 9.44 -4.56 3.77
CA MET A 56 9.32 -5.49 4.91
C MET A 56 8.14 -6.47 4.81
N ILE A 57 7.71 -6.81 3.59
CA ILE A 57 6.57 -7.71 3.35
C ILE A 57 6.74 -9.11 3.96
N GLY A 58 7.98 -9.55 4.24
CA GLY A 58 8.22 -10.83 4.94
C GLY A 58 7.69 -10.89 6.38
N ALA A 59 7.43 -9.74 7.03
CA ALA A 59 6.87 -9.68 8.38
C ALA A 59 5.33 -9.66 8.39
N VAL A 60 4.69 -9.43 7.24
CA VAL A 60 3.23 -9.23 7.20
C VAL A 60 2.47 -10.55 7.35
N SER A 61 2.97 -11.63 6.75
CA SER A 61 2.30 -12.93 6.78
C SER A 61 2.12 -13.48 8.19
N GLN A 62 3.08 -13.21 9.09
CA GLN A 62 3.03 -13.66 10.49
C GLN A 62 2.51 -12.59 11.45
N PHE A 63 2.84 -11.31 11.23
CA PHE A 63 2.61 -10.26 12.24
C PHE A 63 1.67 -9.14 11.78
N GLY A 64 1.18 -9.20 10.54
CA GLY A 64 0.34 -8.16 9.94
C GLY A 64 1.03 -6.81 9.87
N LYS A 65 2.37 -6.80 9.88
CA LYS A 65 3.21 -5.58 9.89
C LYS A 65 3.90 -5.41 8.53
N VAL A 66 3.73 -4.23 7.94
CA VAL A 66 4.31 -3.86 6.64
C VAL A 66 4.90 -2.45 6.74
N GLY A 67 6.00 -2.23 6.01
CA GLY A 67 6.55 -0.90 5.81
C GLY A 67 5.98 -0.25 4.56
N VAL A 68 5.79 1.06 4.59
CA VAL A 68 5.36 1.84 3.42
C VAL A 68 6.16 3.12 3.27
N VAL A 69 6.55 3.43 2.04
CA VAL A 69 7.11 4.73 1.64
C VAL A 69 6.21 5.32 0.56
N CYS A 70 5.75 6.53 0.75
CA CYS A 70 4.95 7.30 -0.20
C CYS A 70 5.77 8.51 -0.64
N ILE A 71 5.94 8.72 -1.94
CA ILE A 71 6.73 9.81 -2.51
C ILE A 71 5.81 10.73 -3.33
N GLY A 72 5.81 12.02 -3.01
CA GLY A 72 5.02 13.06 -3.69
C GLY A 72 5.84 14.31 -4.05
N ASP A 73 5.26 15.17 -4.88
CA ASP A 73 5.75 16.53 -5.20
C ASP A 73 5.45 17.54 -4.07
N SER A 74 4.56 17.20 -3.13
CA SER A 74 4.35 17.94 -1.88
C SER A 74 4.22 17.00 -0.67
N ARG A 75 4.23 17.56 0.54
CA ARG A 75 4.00 16.79 1.77
C ARG A 75 2.58 16.24 1.79
N GLU A 76 1.61 17.06 1.41
CA GLU A 76 0.19 16.74 1.36
C GLU A 76 -0.08 15.61 0.37
N GLU A 77 0.61 15.59 -0.78
CA GLU A 77 0.51 14.49 -1.73
C GLU A 77 1.08 13.19 -1.14
N ALA A 78 2.25 13.24 -0.49
CA ALA A 78 2.84 12.06 0.13
C ALA A 78 1.95 11.48 1.25
N ASP A 79 1.34 12.34 2.06
CA ASP A 79 0.40 11.95 3.10
C ASP A 79 -0.91 11.40 2.49
N GLY A 80 -1.44 12.02 1.44
CA GLY A 80 -2.63 11.53 0.72
C GLY A 80 -2.41 10.19 0.02
N LEU A 81 -1.22 9.94 -0.52
CA LEU A 81 -0.83 8.64 -1.07
C LEU A 81 -0.82 7.55 0.02
N TYR A 82 -0.35 7.88 1.23
CA TYR A 82 -0.41 6.96 2.36
C TYR A 82 -1.86 6.64 2.76
N GLU A 83 -2.70 7.65 2.95
CA GLU A 83 -4.11 7.47 3.31
C GLU A 83 -4.86 6.62 2.27
N HIS A 84 -4.60 6.87 0.98
CA HIS A 84 -5.23 6.11 -0.09
C HIS A 84 -4.76 4.65 -0.09
N ALA A 85 -3.46 4.40 0.05
CA ALA A 85 -2.91 3.05 0.12
C ALA A 85 -3.47 2.25 1.31
N VAL A 86 -3.59 2.87 2.48
CA VAL A 86 -4.18 2.24 3.68
C VAL A 86 -5.66 1.97 3.48
N THR A 87 -6.41 2.93 2.93
CA THR A 87 -7.84 2.76 2.66
C THR A 87 -8.10 1.55 1.75
N ILE A 88 -7.28 1.37 0.71
CA ILE A 88 -7.40 0.22 -0.19
C ILE A 88 -7.02 -1.06 0.55
N LEU A 89 -5.89 -1.10 1.25
CA LEU A 89 -5.49 -2.28 2.03
C LEU A 89 -6.57 -2.71 3.02
N ASP A 90 -7.15 -1.77 3.76
CA ASP A 90 -8.22 -2.02 4.73
C ASP A 90 -9.48 -2.56 4.05
N ARG A 91 -9.87 -1.97 2.92
CA ARG A 91 -11.02 -2.42 2.13
C ARG A 91 -10.84 -3.85 1.61
N GLU A 92 -9.69 -4.14 1.01
CA GLU A 92 -9.42 -5.42 0.37
C GLU A 92 -9.22 -6.54 1.41
N THR A 93 -8.56 -6.25 2.53
CA THR A 93 -8.37 -7.21 3.64
C THR A 93 -9.63 -7.40 4.48
N GLY A 94 -10.67 -6.60 4.24
CA GLY A 94 -11.86 -6.62 5.06
C GLY A 94 -11.55 -6.19 6.50
N ALA A 95 -10.62 -5.26 6.72
CA ALA A 95 -10.50 -4.56 7.99
C ALA A 95 -11.81 -3.79 8.32
N ASP A 96 -12.57 -3.39 7.29
CA ASP A 96 -13.97 -2.93 7.42
C ASP A 96 -14.99 -4.07 7.70
N ARG A 97 -14.58 -5.34 7.52
CA ARG A 97 -15.39 -6.57 7.64
C ARG A 97 -15.04 -7.41 8.88
N GLU A 98 -14.70 -6.80 10.01
CA GLU A 98 -14.48 -7.50 11.28
C GLU A 98 -15.77 -8.09 11.91
N LEU A 99 -16.74 -8.55 11.10
CA LEU A 99 -17.97 -9.23 11.52
C LEU A 99 -18.23 -10.60 10.88
N GLN A 100 -17.44 -11.10 9.92
CA GLN A 100 -17.69 -12.45 9.38
C GLN A 100 -16.49 -13.11 8.68
N GLY A 101 -15.76 -13.95 9.44
CA GLY A 101 -15.18 -15.22 8.99
C GLY A 101 -14.21 -15.27 7.81
N ARG A 102 -12.91 -15.44 8.14
CA ARG A 102 -11.77 -15.94 7.34
C ARG A 102 -11.45 -15.23 6.00
N PRO A 103 -10.31 -14.54 5.86
CA PRO A 103 -9.93 -13.92 4.58
C PRO A 103 -9.51 -15.00 3.56
N ALA A 104 -10.10 -14.92 2.37
CA ALA A 104 -9.61 -15.56 1.15
C ALA A 104 -8.68 -14.58 0.41
N PRO A 105 -7.86 -15.02 -0.56
CA PRO A 105 -7.13 -14.11 -1.44
C PRO A 105 -8.08 -13.04 -1.98
N ILE A 106 -7.65 -11.79 -1.93
CA ILE A 106 -8.48 -10.60 -2.16
C ILE A 106 -9.28 -10.71 -3.47
N LEU A 107 -8.68 -11.33 -4.49
CA LEU A 107 -9.22 -11.38 -5.84
C LEU A 107 -10.00 -12.66 -6.20
N ASP A 108 -9.97 -13.71 -5.38
CA ASP A 108 -10.79 -14.92 -5.63
C ASP A 108 -12.31 -14.60 -5.58
N SER A 109 -12.68 -13.57 -4.81
CA SER A 109 -14.06 -13.09 -4.69
C SER A 109 -14.54 -12.23 -5.86
N VAL A 110 -13.61 -11.69 -6.68
CA VAL A 110 -13.94 -10.80 -7.81
C VAL A 110 -14.12 -11.61 -9.10
N MET A 111 -13.30 -12.64 -9.31
CA MET A 111 -13.44 -13.54 -10.47
C MET A 111 -14.73 -14.37 -10.44
N THR A 112 -15.26 -14.68 -9.25
CA THR A 112 -16.51 -15.44 -9.07
C THR A 112 -17.77 -14.63 -9.45
N ARG A 113 -17.67 -13.31 -9.62
CA ARG A 113 -18.80 -12.41 -9.95
C ARG A 113 -18.91 -12.05 -11.43
N MET A 114 -18.11 -12.66 -12.29
CA MET A 114 -18.10 -12.43 -13.74
C MET A 114 -18.64 -13.62 -14.56
N GLU A 115 -19.35 -14.56 -13.91
CA GLU A 115 -20.11 -15.64 -14.56
C GLU A 115 -21.62 -15.45 -14.40
#